data_AF-A0A3N6N3B4-F1
#
_entry.id   AF-A0A3N6N3B4-F1
#
_cell.length_a   1.000
_cell.length_b   1.000
_cell.length_c   1.000
_cell.angle_alpha   90.00
_cell.angle_beta   90.00
_cell.angle_gamma   90.00
#
_symmetry.space_group_name_H-M   'P 1'
#
loop_
_entity.id
_entity.type
_entity.pdbx_description
1 polymer ?
#
loop_
_entity_poly.entity_id
_entity_poly.type
_entity_poly.pdbx_seq_one_letter_code
_entity_poly.pdbx_strand_id
1 'polypeptide(L)'
;MRQVSGRHHVPCVWETHYVTPLAHFRNLRHRTLPCGPLQPSDTYYVLEALPREGGQSITFVAERRYAEKLLCRSGRLPLPVFNPLYRSYVKHGTERDPRACMSGLNADLYDAIHMLCIVRGDMPRNGITRTLESLRSNPEAPVKKHEIVRFAHALAQGGDESPLSIAIERLRKAIPGLRDFPFKFLRVRMLHENLAVGL
;
A
#
# COMPACT_ATOMS: atom_id res chain seq x y z
N MET A 1 -24.33 -10.17 -49.13
CA MET A 1 -23.23 -10.44 -48.18
C MET A 1 -23.05 -9.20 -47.31
N ARG A 2 -23.35 -9.28 -46.00
CA ARG A 2 -23.12 -8.16 -45.07
C ARG A 2 -21.68 -8.23 -44.56
N GLN A 3 -20.87 -7.22 -44.90
CA GLN A 3 -19.58 -6.99 -44.25
C GLN A 3 -19.83 -6.75 -42.76
N VAL A 4 -19.42 -7.70 -41.93
CA VAL A 4 -19.31 -7.50 -40.48
C VAL A 4 -18.08 -6.61 -40.30
N SER A 5 -18.32 -5.37 -39.90
CA SER A 5 -17.28 -4.40 -39.55
C SER A 5 -16.35 -5.02 -38.49
N GLY A 6 -15.06 -5.08 -38.82
CA GLY A 6 -14.02 -5.52 -37.90
C GLY A 6 -14.03 -4.62 -36.67
N ARG A 7 -14.46 -5.17 -35.52
CA ARG A 7 -14.22 -4.53 -34.23
C ARG A 7 -12.71 -4.37 -34.10
N HIS A 8 -12.24 -3.14 -34.10
CA HIS A 8 -10.86 -2.85 -33.78
C HIS A 8 -10.66 -3.27 -32.33
N HIS A 9 -9.87 -4.33 -32.11
CA HIS A 9 -9.49 -4.76 -30.78
C HIS A 9 -8.68 -3.64 -30.15
N VAL A 10 -9.24 -2.98 -29.14
CA VAL A 10 -8.49 -2.04 -28.30
C VAL A 10 -7.78 -2.89 -27.26
N PRO A 11 -6.42 -2.97 -27.30
CA PRO A 11 -5.69 -3.83 -26.40
C PRO A 11 -5.95 -3.41 -24.96
N CYS A 12 -6.24 -4.39 -24.11
CA CYS A 12 -6.45 -4.11 -22.70
C CYS A 12 -5.10 -3.90 -21.99
N VAL A 13 -5.11 -3.22 -20.83
CA VAL A 13 -3.85 -2.83 -20.15
C VAL A 13 -2.92 -4.01 -19.84
N TRP A 14 -3.45 -5.21 -19.52
CA TRP A 14 -2.63 -6.41 -19.25
C TRP A 14 -1.96 -7.01 -20.49
N GLU A 15 -2.47 -6.68 -21.68
CA GLU A 15 -1.92 -7.14 -22.97
C GLU A 15 -0.70 -6.31 -23.36
N THR A 16 -0.69 -5.03 -22.99
CA THR A 16 0.37 -4.07 -23.34
C THR A 16 1.30 -3.72 -22.18
N HIS A 17 0.92 -4.02 -20.93
CA HIS A 17 1.68 -3.69 -19.74
C HIS A 17 1.86 -4.90 -18.81
N TYR A 18 2.96 -4.92 -18.09
CA TYR A 18 3.13 -5.71 -16.88
C TYR A 18 2.45 -5.00 -15.73
N VAL A 19 1.38 -5.58 -15.20
CA VAL A 19 0.67 -5.04 -14.04
C VAL A 19 1.21 -5.68 -12.76
N THR A 20 1.59 -4.86 -11.78
CA THR A 20 2.12 -5.28 -10.48
C THR A 20 1.31 -4.66 -9.36
N PRO A 21 0.84 -5.45 -8.37
CA PRO A 21 0.17 -4.88 -7.21
C PRO A 21 1.21 -4.29 -6.24
N LEU A 22 1.05 -3.01 -5.90
CA LEU A 22 1.95 -2.33 -4.98
C LEU A 22 1.45 -2.44 -3.53
N ALA A 23 0.15 -2.22 -3.32
CA ALA A 23 -0.50 -2.33 -2.03
C ALA A 23 -2.01 -2.59 -2.18
N HIS A 24 -2.63 -3.12 -1.13
CA HIS A 24 -4.07 -3.38 -1.05
C HIS A 24 -4.57 -2.81 0.28
N PHE A 25 -5.56 -1.93 0.23
CA PHE A 25 -6.02 -1.16 1.39
C PHE A 25 -7.51 -1.32 1.63
N ARG A 26 -7.90 -1.27 2.90
CA ARG A 26 -9.28 -0.98 3.28
C ARG A 26 -9.62 0.47 2.96
N ASN A 27 -10.81 0.72 2.41
CA ASN A 27 -11.32 2.07 2.28
C ASN A 27 -11.60 2.67 3.67
N LEU A 28 -10.83 3.67 4.04
CA LEU A 28 -11.01 4.42 5.27
C LEU A 28 -12.00 5.54 4.94
N ARG A 29 -13.20 5.46 5.53
CA ARG A 29 -14.37 6.35 5.31
C ARG A 29 -13.99 7.78 4.85
N HIS A 30 -14.72 8.29 3.86
CA HIS A 30 -14.66 9.66 3.31
C HIS A 30 -13.55 9.99 2.30
N ARG A 31 -12.84 9.01 1.75
CA ARG A 31 -12.00 9.24 0.57
C ARG A 31 -12.70 8.87 -0.72
N THR A 32 -12.92 9.87 -1.57
CA THR A 32 -13.17 9.64 -3.00
C THR A 32 -11.84 9.21 -3.62
N LEU A 33 -11.79 7.98 -4.12
CA LEU A 33 -10.62 7.48 -4.83
C LEU A 33 -10.70 7.86 -6.32
N PRO A 34 -9.57 7.91 -7.03
CA PRO A 34 -9.56 8.17 -8.48
C PRO A 34 -10.40 7.16 -9.29
N CYS A 35 -10.61 5.95 -8.76
CA CYS A 35 -11.46 4.92 -9.37
C CYS A 35 -12.95 5.11 -9.12
N GLY A 36 -13.37 6.18 -8.45
CA GLY A 36 -14.76 6.47 -8.09
C GLY A 36 -15.09 6.21 -6.61
N PRO A 37 -16.35 6.41 -6.21
CA PRO A 37 -16.79 6.18 -4.85
C PRO A 37 -16.76 4.69 -4.53
N LEU A 38 -16.12 4.32 -3.43
CA LEU A 38 -16.15 2.97 -2.87
C LEU A 38 -17.02 2.94 -1.61
N GLN A 39 -17.68 1.81 -1.34
CA GLN A 39 -18.36 1.65 -0.05
C GLN A 39 -17.33 1.69 1.08
N PRO A 40 -17.72 2.10 2.29
CA PRO A 40 -16.85 2.07 3.48
C PRO A 40 -16.30 0.68 3.83
N SER A 41 -16.98 -0.38 3.37
CA SER A 41 -16.54 -1.77 3.55
C SER A 41 -15.61 -2.27 2.44
N ASP A 42 -15.48 -1.51 1.36
CA ASP A 42 -14.73 -1.96 0.20
C ASP A 42 -13.23 -1.78 0.39
N THR A 43 -12.49 -2.44 -0.49
CA THR A 43 -11.04 -2.48 -0.50
C THR A 43 -10.56 -2.16 -1.92
N TYR A 44 -9.36 -1.62 -2.01
CA TYR A 44 -8.80 -1.15 -3.27
C TYR A 44 -7.31 -1.44 -3.36
N TYR A 45 -6.85 -1.60 -4.60
CA TYR A 45 -5.44 -1.79 -4.90
C TYR A 45 -4.83 -0.50 -5.41
N VAL A 46 -3.58 -0.29 -5.03
CA VAL A 46 -2.65 0.56 -5.78
C VAL A 46 -1.85 -0.36 -6.69
N LEU A 47 -1.97 -0.14 -8.00
CA LEU A 47 -1.35 -0.95 -9.05
C LEU A 47 -0.32 -0.10 -9.80
N GLU A 48 0.74 -0.75 -10.26
CA GLU A 48 1.67 -0.22 -11.25
C GLU A 48 1.47 -0.95 -12.57
N ALA A 49 1.43 -0.21 -13.69
CA ALA A 49 1.51 -0.77 -15.03
C ALA A 49 2.79 -0.26 -15.70
N LEU A 50 3.69 -1.19 -16.02
CA LEU A 50 4.90 -0.93 -16.79
C LEU A 50 4.67 -1.39 -18.24
N PRO A 51 4.81 -0.50 -19.25
CA PRO A 51 4.70 -0.90 -20.65
C PRO A 51 5.64 -2.07 -21.00
N ARG A 52 5.16 -3.02 -21.80
CA ARG A 52 5.97 -4.15 -22.31
C ARG A 52 7.01 -3.69 -23.32
N GLU A 53 6.67 -2.67 -24.09
CA GLU A 53 7.53 -1.99 -25.03
C GLU A 53 7.87 -0.63 -24.41
N GLY A 54 9.17 -0.29 -24.38
CA GLY A 54 9.76 0.78 -23.57
C GLY A 54 8.87 1.98 -23.20
N GLY A 55 8.98 2.44 -21.96
CA GLY A 55 8.19 3.56 -21.47
C GLY A 55 8.34 3.74 -19.97
N GLN A 56 7.54 4.65 -19.41
CA GLN A 56 7.50 4.89 -17.97
C GLN A 56 6.32 4.16 -17.33
N SER A 57 6.51 3.70 -16.09
CA SER A 57 5.43 3.10 -15.33
C SER A 57 4.38 4.13 -14.90
N ILE A 58 3.13 3.71 -14.93
CA ILE A 58 2.00 4.47 -14.40
C ILE A 58 1.46 3.79 -13.15
N THR A 59 1.05 4.61 -12.17
CA THR A 59 0.42 4.12 -10.93
C THR A 59 -1.05 4.49 -10.99
N PHE A 60 -1.92 3.54 -10.66
CA PHE A 60 -3.37 3.77 -10.64
C PHE A 60 -4.05 3.00 -9.52
N VAL A 61 -5.25 3.44 -9.17
CA VAL A 61 -6.08 2.82 -8.14
C VAL A 61 -7.20 2.04 -8.81
N ALA A 62 -7.52 0.86 -8.30
CA ALA A 62 -8.63 0.05 -8.76
C ALA A 62 -9.35 -0.62 -7.58
N GLU A 63 -10.68 -0.71 -7.66
CA GLU A 63 -11.47 -1.51 -6.72
C GLU A 63 -11.02 -2.98 -6.77
N ARG A 64 -11.06 -3.66 -5.62
CA ARG A 64 -10.65 -5.07 -5.47
C ARG A 64 -11.12 -5.99 -6.60
N ARG A 65 -12.41 -5.95 -6.95
CA ARG A 65 -12.97 -6.85 -7.96
C ARG A 65 -12.32 -6.71 -9.34
N TYR A 66 -11.99 -5.48 -9.75
CA TYR A 66 -11.35 -5.24 -11.04
C TYR A 66 -9.85 -5.51 -10.97
N ALA A 67 -9.21 -5.11 -9.87
CA ALA A 67 -7.80 -5.37 -9.64
C ALA A 67 -7.49 -6.88 -9.64
N GLU A 68 -8.25 -7.70 -8.90
CA GLU A 68 -8.02 -9.14 -8.83
C GLU A 68 -8.22 -9.84 -10.19
N LYS A 69 -9.18 -9.37 -11.01
CA LYS A 69 -9.32 -9.84 -12.40
C LYS A 69 -8.09 -9.51 -13.24
N LEU A 70 -7.56 -8.28 -13.13
CA LEU A 70 -6.35 -7.85 -13.84
C LEU A 70 -5.12 -8.66 -13.41
N LEU A 71 -4.95 -8.86 -12.11
CA LEU A 71 -3.83 -9.61 -11.54
C LEU A 71 -3.87 -11.07 -11.96
N CYS A 72 -5.05 -11.71 -11.90
CA CYS A 72 -5.25 -13.09 -12.37
C CYS A 72 -4.85 -13.25 -13.85
N ARG A 73 -5.26 -12.31 -14.72
CA ARG A 73 -4.90 -12.32 -16.15
C ARG A 73 -3.41 -12.06 -16.39
N SER A 74 -2.77 -11.33 -15.48
CA SER A 74 -1.34 -10.99 -15.56
C SER A 74 -0.45 -12.04 -14.86
N GLY A 75 -1.02 -13.14 -14.36
CA GLY A 75 -0.27 -14.16 -13.61
C GLY A 75 0.31 -13.66 -12.29
N ARG A 76 -0.26 -12.62 -11.69
CA ARG A 76 0.19 -12.04 -10.42
C ARG A 76 -0.73 -12.48 -9.28
N LEU A 77 -0.12 -12.73 -8.11
CA LEU A 77 -0.86 -13.06 -6.91
C LEU A 77 -1.50 -11.80 -6.29
N PRO A 78 -2.73 -11.91 -5.76
CA PRO A 78 -3.32 -10.89 -4.92
C PRO A 78 -2.46 -10.57 -3.69
N LEU A 79 -2.60 -9.36 -3.17
CA LEU A 79 -1.95 -8.96 -1.92
C LEU A 79 -2.94 -9.02 -0.76
N PRO A 80 -2.48 -9.33 0.46
CA PRO A 80 -3.34 -9.23 1.62
C PRO A 80 -3.75 -7.77 1.86
N VAL A 81 -4.97 -7.58 2.37
CA VAL A 81 -5.48 -6.24 2.68
C VAL A 81 -4.77 -5.68 3.90
N PHE A 82 -4.23 -4.47 3.77
CA PHE A 82 -3.83 -3.66 4.91
C PHE A 82 -5.07 -2.97 5.48
N ASN A 83 -5.40 -3.34 6.71
CA ASN A 83 -6.55 -2.80 7.44
C ASN A 83 -6.09 -2.22 8.79
N PRO A 84 -5.87 -0.91 8.91
CA PRO A 84 -5.46 -0.31 10.18
C PRO A 84 -6.60 -0.32 11.23
N LEU A 85 -7.82 -0.68 10.84
CA LEU A 85 -8.96 -0.88 11.75
C LEU A 85 -9.08 -2.33 12.23
N TYR A 86 -8.12 -3.20 11.91
CA TYR A 86 -8.20 -4.65 12.16
C TYR A 86 -8.70 -4.97 13.56
N ARG A 87 -8.13 -4.36 14.60
CA ARG A 87 -8.53 -4.60 16.01
C ARG A 87 -9.99 -4.27 16.32
N SER A 88 -10.56 -3.25 15.67
CA SER A 88 -11.98 -2.92 15.80
C SER A 88 -12.88 -3.92 15.07
N TYR A 89 -12.35 -4.65 14.08
CA TYR A 89 -13.07 -5.62 13.23
C TYR A 89 -12.83 -7.10 13.57
N VAL A 90 -11.82 -7.45 14.37
CA VAL A 90 -11.51 -8.85 14.76
C VAL A 90 -12.68 -9.54 15.49
N LYS A 91 -13.66 -8.77 16.01
CA LYS A 91 -14.95 -9.32 16.46
C LYS A 91 -15.73 -10.08 15.37
N HIS A 92 -15.36 -9.97 14.09
CA HIS A 92 -16.03 -10.59 12.94
C HIS A 92 -15.13 -11.45 12.02
N GLY A 93 -14.02 -12.00 12.55
CA GLY A 93 -13.57 -13.36 12.25
C GLY A 93 -13.10 -13.76 10.83
N THR A 94 -12.80 -12.89 9.87
CA THR A 94 -12.47 -13.36 8.49
C THR A 94 -11.21 -12.79 7.82
N GLU A 95 -10.59 -11.71 8.32
CA GLU A 95 -9.34 -11.20 7.73
C GLU A 95 -8.11 -11.77 8.47
N ARG A 96 -7.15 -12.35 7.73
CA ARG A 96 -5.82 -12.65 8.28
C ARG A 96 -5.01 -11.37 8.34
N ASP A 97 -4.46 -11.05 9.50
CA ASP A 97 -3.54 -9.92 9.64
C ASP A 97 -2.27 -10.20 8.81
N PRO A 98 -1.97 -9.42 7.75
CA PRO A 98 -0.72 -9.58 7.00
C PRO A 98 0.52 -9.38 7.86
N ARG A 99 0.37 -8.74 9.02
CA ARG A 99 1.42 -8.53 10.02
C ARG A 99 1.61 -9.72 10.95
N ALA A 100 0.78 -10.77 10.90
CA ALA A 100 0.82 -11.87 11.85
C ALA A 100 2.19 -12.56 11.93
N CYS A 101 2.95 -12.57 10.83
CA CYS A 101 4.29 -13.16 10.77
C CYS A 101 5.42 -12.13 10.96
N MET A 102 5.11 -10.85 11.16
CA MET A 102 6.11 -9.78 11.32
C MET A 102 6.22 -9.36 12.78
N SER A 103 7.44 -9.12 13.26
CA SER A 103 7.68 -8.63 14.61
C SER A 103 8.64 -7.44 14.62
N GLY A 104 8.71 -6.74 15.77
CA GLY A 104 9.63 -5.61 15.97
C GLY A 104 9.56 -4.55 14.88
N LEU A 105 10.73 -4.11 14.43
CA LEU A 105 10.88 -3.10 13.38
C LEU A 105 10.28 -3.49 12.02
N ASN A 106 10.20 -4.78 11.68
CA ASN A 106 9.59 -5.21 10.41
C ASN A 106 8.10 -4.82 10.37
N ALA A 107 7.39 -5.13 11.46
CA ALA A 107 5.98 -4.78 11.61
C ALA A 107 5.79 -3.25 11.64
N ASP A 108 6.63 -2.54 12.37
CA ASP A 108 6.52 -1.08 12.50
C ASP A 108 6.82 -0.37 11.17
N LEU A 109 7.81 -0.82 10.40
CA LEU A 109 8.14 -0.26 9.09
C LEU A 109 7.05 -0.57 8.06
N TYR A 110 6.50 -1.80 8.08
CA TYR A 110 5.36 -2.18 7.26
C TYR A 110 4.16 -1.27 7.52
N ASP A 111 3.78 -1.10 8.79
CA ASP A 111 2.69 -0.24 9.22
C ASP A 111 2.95 1.23 8.83
N ALA A 112 4.17 1.73 9.02
CA ALA A 112 4.54 3.10 8.71
C ALA A 112 4.49 3.42 7.22
N ILE A 113 4.95 2.51 6.36
CA ILE A 113 4.85 2.66 4.91
C ILE A 113 3.38 2.70 4.49
N HIS A 114 2.56 1.76 4.94
CA HIS A 114 1.15 1.71 4.56
C HIS A 114 0.38 2.94 5.04
N MET A 115 0.64 3.40 6.27
CA MET A 115 0.03 4.63 6.79
C MET A 115 0.50 5.87 6.03
N LEU A 116 1.76 5.93 5.59
CA LEU A 116 2.24 7.02 4.73
C LEU A 116 1.47 7.04 3.40
N CYS A 117 1.31 5.89 2.75
CA CYS A 117 0.55 5.78 1.51
C CYS A 117 -0.92 6.17 1.69
N ILE A 118 -1.54 5.78 2.80
CA ILE A 118 -2.89 6.21 3.17
C ILE A 118 -2.93 7.71 3.36
N VAL A 119 -2.00 8.32 4.08
CA VAL A 119 -1.99 9.78 4.30
C VAL A 119 -1.85 10.53 2.98
N ARG A 120 -0.93 10.12 2.10
CA ARG A 120 -0.66 10.82 0.84
C ARG A 120 -1.68 10.52 -0.26
N GLY A 121 -2.25 9.33 -0.26
CA GLY A 121 -3.09 8.85 -1.36
C GLY A 121 -2.32 8.33 -2.57
N ASP A 122 -1.00 8.20 -2.46
CA ASP A 122 -0.12 7.65 -3.49
C ASP A 122 0.94 6.70 -2.90
N MET A 123 1.70 6.03 -3.77
CA MET A 123 2.82 5.17 -3.38
C MET A 123 4.15 5.90 -3.66
N PRO A 124 5.05 6.07 -2.68
CA PRO A 124 6.35 6.69 -2.90
C PRO A 124 7.21 5.90 -3.91
N ARG A 125 7.83 6.61 -4.88
CA ARG A 125 8.61 6.02 -5.98
C ARG A 125 10.09 5.74 -5.65
N ASN A 126 10.51 5.92 -4.40
CA ASN A 126 11.91 5.84 -3.97
C ASN A 126 12.34 4.44 -3.46
N GLY A 127 11.82 3.37 -4.07
CA GLY A 127 12.15 2.00 -3.72
C GLY A 127 11.42 1.43 -2.50
N ILE A 128 10.38 2.12 -2.02
CA ILE A 128 9.51 1.67 -0.92
C ILE A 128 8.75 0.40 -1.28
N THR A 129 8.37 0.24 -2.54
CA THR A 129 7.75 -0.97 -3.07
C THR A 129 8.64 -2.20 -2.86
N ARG A 130 9.95 -2.09 -3.12
CA ARG A 130 10.92 -3.16 -2.86
C ARG A 130 11.05 -3.47 -1.37
N THR A 131 11.01 -2.46 -0.51
CA THR A 131 10.98 -2.67 0.95
C THR A 131 9.73 -3.46 1.36
N LEU A 132 8.55 -3.13 0.83
CA LEU A 132 7.32 -3.88 1.11
C LEU A 132 7.38 -5.32 0.58
N GLU A 133 7.96 -5.55 -0.60
CA GLU A 133 8.21 -6.89 -1.13
C GLU A 133 9.16 -7.70 -0.23
N SER A 134 10.25 -7.08 0.23
CA SER A 134 11.21 -7.67 1.17
C SER A 134 10.55 -8.10 2.47
N LEU A 135 9.79 -7.19 3.10
CA LEU A 135 9.07 -7.46 4.35
C LEU A 135 8.04 -8.59 4.21
N ARG A 136 7.36 -8.70 3.06
CA ARG A 136 6.37 -9.76 2.82
C ARG A 136 6.99 -11.12 2.49
N SER A 137 8.08 -11.13 1.72
CA SER A 137 8.74 -12.36 1.28
C SER A 137 9.62 -12.97 2.38
N ASN A 138 10.22 -12.13 3.22
CA ASN A 138 11.11 -12.55 4.30
C ASN A 138 10.75 -11.81 5.61
N PRO A 139 9.58 -12.11 6.23
CA PRO A 139 9.06 -11.34 7.37
C PRO A 139 9.91 -11.47 8.65
N GLU A 140 10.79 -12.45 8.73
CA GLU A 140 11.74 -12.66 9.84
C GLU A 140 13.13 -12.04 9.58
N ALA A 141 13.44 -11.67 8.33
CA ALA A 141 14.72 -11.07 8.01
C ALA A 141 14.82 -9.66 8.62
N PRO A 142 15.90 -9.32 9.34
CA PRO A 142 16.02 -8.01 9.96
C PRO A 142 15.96 -6.87 8.94
N VAL A 143 15.17 -5.82 9.25
CA VAL A 143 15.18 -4.57 8.48
C VAL A 143 16.61 -4.04 8.36
N LYS A 144 17.01 -3.70 7.13
CA LYS A 144 18.31 -3.12 6.83
C LYS A 144 18.25 -1.60 6.95
N LYS A 145 19.35 -0.97 7.39
CA LYS A 145 19.46 0.50 7.54
C LYS A 145 19.01 1.27 6.29
N HIS A 146 19.30 0.78 5.09
CA HIS A 146 18.91 1.47 3.86
C HIS A 146 17.39 1.47 3.61
N GLU A 147 16.65 0.49 4.10
CA GLU A 147 15.18 0.45 4.00
C GLU A 147 14.55 1.56 4.85
N ILE A 148 15.16 1.80 6.02
CA ILE A 148 14.78 2.90 6.93
C ILE A 148 15.12 4.26 6.32
N VAL A 149 16.32 4.40 5.76
CA VAL A 149 16.75 5.64 5.08
C VAL A 149 15.83 5.94 3.90
N ARG A 150 15.44 4.93 3.09
CA ARG A 150 14.43 5.11 2.03
C ARG A 150 13.11 5.59 2.59
N PHE A 151 12.64 5.03 3.71
CA PHE A 151 11.42 5.51 4.35
C PHE A 151 11.54 6.96 4.84
N ALA A 152 12.67 7.33 5.47
CA ALA A 152 12.91 8.71 5.89
C ALA A 152 12.93 9.69 4.70
N HIS A 153 13.56 9.33 3.59
CA HIS A 153 13.51 10.13 2.37
C HIS A 153 12.10 10.23 1.81
N ALA A 154 11.34 9.13 1.82
CA ALA A 154 9.95 9.14 1.40
C ALA A 154 9.17 10.16 2.22
N LEU A 155 9.32 10.15 3.55
CA LEU A 155 8.71 11.12 4.47
C LEU A 155 9.08 12.57 4.11
N ALA A 156 10.36 12.87 3.92
CA ALA A 156 10.84 14.22 3.62
C ALA A 156 10.33 14.77 2.28
N GLN A 157 10.15 13.92 1.27
CA GLN A 157 9.65 14.33 -0.06
C GLN A 157 8.18 14.78 -0.07
N GLY A 158 7.44 14.61 1.03
CA GLY A 158 6.01 14.92 1.08
C GLY A 158 5.66 16.40 1.19
N GLY A 159 6.65 17.29 1.23
CA GLY A 159 6.44 18.69 1.60
C GLY A 159 6.15 18.85 3.10
N ASP A 160 6.56 19.97 3.67
CA ASP A 160 6.63 20.25 5.11
C ASP A 160 5.29 20.36 5.86
N GLU A 161 4.21 19.79 5.34
CA GLU A 161 2.90 19.85 6.01
C GLU A 161 2.71 18.64 6.94
N SER A 162 3.33 18.74 8.11
CA SER A 162 3.19 17.87 9.29
C SER A 162 3.95 16.52 9.25
N PRO A 163 4.72 16.19 10.31
CA PRO A 163 5.24 14.84 10.53
C PRO A 163 4.15 13.77 10.39
N LEU A 164 4.51 12.58 9.88
CA LEU A 164 3.56 11.46 9.70
C LEU A 164 2.72 11.17 10.95
N SER A 165 3.31 11.32 12.15
CA SER A 165 2.58 11.20 13.42
C SER A 165 1.41 12.19 13.52
N ILE A 166 1.59 13.45 13.13
CA ILE A 166 0.53 14.47 13.12
C ILE A 166 -0.54 14.13 12.08
N ALA A 167 -0.14 13.68 10.89
CA ALA A 167 -1.09 13.27 9.86
C ALA A 167 -1.94 12.08 10.33
N ILE A 168 -1.34 11.10 11.01
CA ILE A 168 -2.04 9.98 11.63
C ILE A 168 -2.99 10.47 12.73
N GLU A 169 -2.59 11.42 13.58
CA GLU A 169 -3.49 12.01 14.57
C GLU A 169 -4.69 12.71 13.94
N ARG A 170 -4.49 13.43 12.82
CA ARG A 170 -5.61 14.01 12.04
C ARG A 170 -6.53 12.91 11.52
N LEU A 171 -5.99 11.81 10.99
CA LEU A 171 -6.80 10.64 10.59
C LEU A 171 -7.56 10.03 11.77
N ARG A 172 -6.96 9.90 12.95
CA ARG A 172 -7.60 9.37 14.17
C ARG A 172 -8.76 10.23 14.66
N LYS A 173 -8.68 11.55 14.47
CA LYS A 173 -9.78 12.47 14.76
C LYS A 173 -10.94 12.27 13.79
N ALA A 174 -10.65 12.08 12.50
CA ALA A 174 -11.66 11.85 11.48
C ALA A 174 -12.28 10.44 11.54
N ILE A 175 -11.52 9.43 11.98
CA ILE A 175 -11.93 8.02 12.00
C ILE A 175 -11.66 7.45 13.39
N PRO A 176 -12.66 7.44 14.29
CA PRO A 176 -12.48 7.05 15.69
C PRO A 176 -11.88 5.65 15.89
N GLY A 177 -12.18 4.68 15.01
CA GLY A 177 -11.62 3.33 15.08
C GLY A 177 -10.10 3.24 14.85
N LEU A 178 -9.47 4.28 14.28
CA LEU A 178 -8.00 4.33 14.14
C LEU A 178 -7.29 4.65 15.47
N ARG A 179 -8.01 5.06 16.53
CA ARG A 179 -7.41 5.31 17.85
C ARG A 179 -6.75 4.06 18.42
N ASP A 180 -7.30 2.89 18.10
CA ASP A 180 -6.80 1.60 18.57
C ASP A 180 -5.61 1.08 17.73
N PHE A 181 -5.25 1.76 16.63
CA PHE A 181 -4.13 1.39 15.78
C PHE A 181 -2.80 1.75 16.48
N PRO A 182 -1.96 0.77 16.85
CA PRO A 182 -0.74 1.02 17.60
C PRO A 182 0.37 1.54 16.67
N PHE A 183 0.41 2.86 16.43
CA PHE A 183 1.54 3.46 15.72
C PHE A 183 2.64 3.85 16.71
N LYS A 184 3.66 3.01 16.84
CA LYS A 184 4.91 3.37 17.51
C LYS A 184 5.84 3.98 16.47
N PHE A 185 6.21 5.24 16.67
CA PHE A 185 7.05 5.93 15.69
C PHE A 185 8.39 5.20 15.54
N LEU A 186 8.80 4.96 14.29
CA LEU A 186 9.97 4.14 13.93
C LEU A 186 11.21 4.51 14.76
N ARG A 187 11.47 5.82 14.95
CA ARG A 187 12.60 6.34 15.74
C ARG A 187 12.65 5.80 17.18
N VAL A 188 11.52 5.67 17.85
CA VAL A 188 11.44 5.17 19.24
C VAL A 188 11.79 3.69 19.27
N ARG A 189 11.32 2.90 18.30
CA ARG A 189 11.65 1.47 18.21
C ARG A 189 13.10 1.25 17.81
N MET A 190 13.63 2.05 16.90
CA MET A 190 15.02 1.98 16.47
C MET A 190 15.99 2.23 17.62
N LEU A 191 15.70 3.20 18.50
CA LEU A 191 16.46 3.42 19.73
C LEU A 191 16.40 2.19 20.65
N HIS A 192 15.23 1.57 20.80
CA HIS A 192 15.05 0.36 21.61
C HIS A 192 15.75 -0.87 21.01
N GLU A 193 15.92 -0.94 19.68
CA GLU A 193 16.57 -2.05 18.99
C GLU A 193 18.08 -1.79 18.74
N ASN A 194 18.67 -0.77 19.37
CA ASN A 194 20.07 -0.35 19.19
C ASN A 194 20.45 -0.02 17.75
N LEU A 195 19.47 0.30 16.91
CA LEU A 195 19.65 0.75 15.54
C LEU A 195 19.79 2.28 15.56
N ALA A 196 20.89 2.77 16.13
CA ALA A 196 21.18 4.20 16.13
C ALA A 196 21.42 4.68 14.68
N VAL A 197 20.48 5.46 14.13
CA VAL A 197 20.74 6.21 12.89
C VAL A 197 21.50 7.45 13.27
N GLY A 198 22.80 7.48 12.98
CA GLY A 198 23.46 8.73 12.68
C GLY A 198 22.77 9.31 11.46
N LEU A 199 21.84 10.24 11.70
CA LEU A 199 21.32 11.20 10.72
C LEU A 199 22.09 12.49 10.90
#